data_AF-F8ANT8-F1
#
_entry.id   AF-F8ANT8-F1
#
_cell.length_a   1.000
_cell.length_b   1.000
_cell.length_c   1.000
_cell.angle_alpha   90.00
_cell.angle_beta   90.00
_cell.angle_gamma   90.00
#
_symmetry.space_group_name_H-M   'P 1'
#
loop_
_entity.id
_entity.type
_entity.pdbx_description
1 polymer ?
#
loop_
_entity_poly.entity_id
_entity_poly.type
_entity_poly.pdbx_seq_one_letter_code
_entity_poly.pdbx_strand_id
1 'polypeptide(L)' 'MKERIIDFLNSRNGRAKTLTTYFVSGCGSYSEFNDIINEMERDGFIKRVENGEYLEVVK' A
#
# COMPACT_ATOMS: atom_id res chain seq x y z
N MET A 1 7.61 8.05 1.74
CA MET A 1 7.23 6.60 1.78
C MET A 1 5.82 6.39 1.23
N LYS A 2 4.80 7.08 1.78
CA LYS A 2 3.43 7.04 1.25
C LYS A 2 3.35 7.36 -0.25
N GLU A 3 4.03 8.42 -0.70
CA GLU A 3 4.11 8.79 -2.14
C GLU A 3 4.66 7.65 -2.99
N ARG A 4 5.76 7.02 -2.57
CA ARG A 4 6.35 5.88 -3.28
C ARG A 4 5.40 4.68 -3.38
N ILE A 5 4.61 4.43 -2.34
CA ILE A 5 3.57 3.38 -2.35
C ILE A 5 2.48 3.74 -3.37
N ILE A 6 1.99 4.99 -3.36
CA ILE A 6 0.98 5.47 -4.32
C ILE A 6 1.50 5.44 -5.75
N ASP A 7 2.70 5.93 -6.01
CA ASP A 7 3.33 5.91 -7.33
C ASP A 7 3.46 4.48 -7.85
N PHE A 8 3.88 3.55 -6.99
CA PHE A 8 3.95 2.15 -7.34
C PHE A 8 2.58 1.57 -7.67
N LEU A 9 1.55 1.82 -6.84
CA LEU A 9 0.19 1.35 -7.11
C LEU A 9 -0.36 1.94 -8.41
N ASN A 10 -0.18 3.24 -8.65
CA ASN A 10 -0.59 3.90 -9.88
C ASN A 10 0.13 3.34 -11.12
N SER A 11 1.41 3.01 -11.01
CA SER A 11 2.16 2.30 -12.08
C SER A 11 1.61 0.90 -12.40
N ARG A 12 0.79 0.34 -11.50
CA ARG A 12 0.11 -0.95 -11.61
C ARG A 12 -1.41 -0.81 -11.79
N ASN A 13 -1.87 0.28 -12.41
CA ASN A 13 -3.30 0.57 -12.62
C ASN A 13 -4.09 0.69 -11.31
N GLY A 14 -3.46 1.19 -10.25
CA GLY A 14 -4.08 1.45 -8.95
C GLY A 14 -4.15 0.24 -8.02
N ARG A 15 -3.59 -0.92 -8.37
CA ARG A 15 -3.68 -2.13 -7.54
C ARG A 15 -2.40 -2.98 -7.59
N ALA A 16 -1.94 -3.46 -6.44
CA ALA A 16 -0.83 -4.42 -6.35
C ALA A 16 -0.94 -5.33 -5.12
N LYS A 17 -0.22 -6.46 -5.11
CA LYS A 17 -0.15 -7.32 -3.92
C LYS A 17 0.48 -6.56 -2.75
N THR A 18 -0.05 -6.76 -1.56
CA THR A 18 0.45 -6.13 -0.31
C THR A 18 1.92 -6.45 -0.08
N LEU A 19 2.30 -7.73 -0.26
CA LEU A 19 3.68 -8.17 -0.06
C LEU A 19 4.65 -7.56 -1.09
N THR A 20 4.24 -7.46 -2.36
CA THR A 20 5.05 -6.79 -3.38
C THR A 20 5.22 -5.31 -3.05
N THR A 21 4.14 -4.66 -2.59
CA THR A 21 4.16 -3.25 -2.19
C THR A 21 5.10 -3.03 -1.00
N TYR A 22 5.13 -3.95 -0.03
CA TYR A 22 6.11 -3.94 1.06
C TYR A 22 7.56 -3.94 0.53
N PHE A 23 7.93 -4.88 -0.34
CA PHE A 23 9.29 -4.97 -0.87
C PHE A 23 9.75 -3.74 -1.66
N VAL A 24 8.84 -3.05 -2.33
CA VAL A 24 9.17 -1.83 -3.10
C VAL A 24 9.04 -0.54 -2.30
N SER A 25 8.35 -0.56 -1.16
CA SER A 25 8.12 0.61 -0.31
C SER A 25 9.42 1.17 0.29
N GLY A 26 10.39 0.29 0.57
CA GLY A 26 11.64 0.64 1.26
C GLY A 26 11.51 0.72 2.79
N CYS A 27 10.40 0.24 3.38
CA CYS A 27 10.26 0.16 4.83
C CYS A 27 11.29 -0.82 5.41
N GLY A 28 11.81 -0.51 6.61
CA GLY A 28 12.80 -1.36 7.28
C GLY A 28 12.19 -2.61 7.90
N SER A 29 10.88 -2.60 8.15
CA SER A 29 10.14 -3.75 8.68
C SER A 29 8.71 -3.81 8.18
N TYR A 30 8.12 -5.00 8.25
CA TYR A 30 6.71 -5.19 7.91
C TYR A 30 5.78 -4.48 8.88
N SER A 31 6.17 -4.33 10.16
CA SER A 31 5.36 -3.59 11.14
C SER A 31 5.26 -2.11 10.77
N GLU A 32 6.39 -1.47 10.46
CA GLU A 32 6.45 -0.08 10.00
C GLU A 32 5.60 0.10 8.73
N PHE A 33 5.75 -0.81 7.77
CA PHE A 33 4.92 -0.81 6.57
C PHE A 33 3.43 -0.90 6.91
N ASN A 34 3.05 -1.81 7.81
CA ASN A 34 1.66 -2.00 8.19
C ASN A 34 1.07 -0.78 8.88
N ASP A 35 1.86 -0.07 9.70
CA ASP A 35 1.45 1.19 10.34
C ASP A 35 1.18 2.28 9.28
N ILE A 36 2.05 2.39 8.26
CA ILE A 36 1.87 3.30 7.13
C ILE A 36 0.61 2.94 6.33
N ILE A 37 0.39 1.66 6.03
CA ILE A 37 -0.82 1.21 5.31
C ILE A 37 -2.09 1.50 6.13
N ASN A 38 -2.08 1.26 7.44
CA ASN A 38 -3.20 1.58 8.32
C ASN A 38 -3.52 3.07 8.32
N GLU A 39 -2.48 3.91 8.35
CA GLU A 39 -2.63 5.36 8.25
C GLU A 39 -3.22 5.77 6.90
N MET A 40 -2.67 5.26 5.79
CA MET A 40 -3.17 5.56 4.43
C MET A 40 -4.60 5.07 4.20
N GLU A 41 -4.98 3.93 4.77
CA GLU A 41 -6.33 3.38 4.71
C GLU A 41 -7.31 4.23 5.53
N ARG A 42 -6.92 4.66 6.73
CA ARG A 42 -7.70 5.60 7.55
C ARG A 42 -7.89 6.95 6.86
N ASP A 43 -6.86 7.45 6.19
CA ASP A 43 -6.89 8.72 5.46
C ASP A 43 -7.65 8.61 4.11
N GLY A 44 -8.07 7.39 3.73
CA GLY A 44 -8.88 7.15 2.53
C GLY A 44 -8.10 7.15 1.21
N PHE A 45 -6.77 7.01 1.24
CA PHE A 45 -5.95 6.95 0.01
C PHE A 45 -5.95 5.57 -0.63
N ILE A 46 -6.00 4.52 0.19
CA ILE A 46 -5.96 3.13 -0.24
C ILE A 46 -6.94 2.29 0.57
N LYS A 47 -7.18 1.06 0.12
CA LYS A 47 -7.92 0.04 0.86
C LYS A 47 -7.26 -1.32 0.66
N ARG A 48 -7.34 -2.17 1.68
CA ARG A 48 -7.04 -3.60 1.57
C ARG A 48 -8.21 -4.33 0.92
N VAL A 49 -7.94 -5.15 -0.09
CA VAL A 49 -8.94 -6.01 -0.74
C VAL A 49 -8.51 -7.47 -0.70
N GLU A 50 -9.46 -8.39 -0.92
CA GLU A 50 -9.21 -9.83 -0.90
C GLU A 50 -8.53 -10.27 0.40
N ASN A 51 -9.14 -9.93 1.54
CA ASN A 51 -8.63 -10.21 2.89
C ASN A 51 -7.21 -9.66 3.15
N GLY A 52 -6.84 -8.57 2.46
CA GLY A 52 -5.53 -7.93 2.59
C GLY A 52 -4.44 -8.50 1.69
N GLU A 53 -4.77 -9.40 0.75
CA GLU A 53 -3.79 -9.87 -0.24
C GLU A 53 -3.34 -8.72 -1.16
N TYR A 54 -4.22 -7.76 -1.44
CA TYR A 54 -3.93 -6.61 -2.30
C TYR A 54 -4.23 -5.28 -1.63
N LEU A 55 -3.50 -4.26 -2.10
CA LEU A 55 -3.76 -2.86 -1.87
C LEU A 55 -4.30 -2.24 -3.15
N GLU A 56 -5.32 -1.40 -3.01
CA GLU A 56 -5.95 -0.67 -4.11
C GLU A 56 -6.09 0.81 -3.74
N VAL A 57 -5.75 1.72 -4.66
CA VAL A 57 -5.96 3.16 -4.51
C VAL A 57 -7.45 3.47 -4.55
N VAL A 58 -7.93 4.26 -3.60
CA VAL A 58 -9.30 4.74 -3.58
C VAL A 58 -9.39 5.95 -4.49
N LYS A 59 -10.32 5.91 -5.46
CA LYS A 59 -10.60 7.02 -6.39
C LYS A 59 -11.61 7.99 -5.80
#